data_AF-A0A7C7SRI0-F1
#
_entry.id   AF-A0A7C7SRI0-F1
#
_cell.length_a   1.000
_cell.length_b   1.000
_cell.length_c   1.000
_cell.angle_alpha   90.00
_cell.angle_beta   90.00
_cell.angle_gamma   90.00
#
_symmetry.space_group_name_H-M   'P 1'
#
loop_
_entity.id
_entity.type
_entity.pdbx_description
1 polymer ?
#
loop_
_entity_poly.entity_id
_entity_poly.type
_entity_poly.pdbx_seq_one_letter_code
_entity_poly.pdbx_strand_id
1 'polypeptide(L)'
;MGKILAACFFLASQTYSIPPAVLLGIYQVEGGQVGQEVGPNDNGSFDLGPMQINTIWMPELSRQWGVSEATARKWVRDDPCTNVGVSAWILRGHIDETQDLAQAIAHYHSRTPKFGDVYKYKVISSMDRSGLLRTTR
;
A
#
# COMPACT_ATOMS: atom_id res chain seq x y z
N MET A 1 -6.92 -14.56 4.41
CA MET A 1 -7.49 -13.19 4.30
C MET A 1 -8.96 -13.24 4.68
N GLY A 2 -9.43 -12.36 5.57
CA GLY A 2 -10.86 -12.28 5.93
C GLY A 2 -11.72 -11.82 4.75
N LYS A 3 -12.98 -12.26 4.68
CA LYS A 3 -13.91 -11.93 3.56
C LYS A 3 -14.06 -10.43 3.35
N ILE A 4 -14.10 -9.65 4.43
CA ILE A 4 -14.21 -8.17 4.39
C ILE A 4 -12.97 -7.57 3.71
N LEU A 5 -11.78 -8.00 4.12
CA LEU A 5 -10.53 -7.48 3.55
C LEU A 5 -10.43 -7.80 2.04
N ALA A 6 -10.85 -8.99 1.61
CA ALA A 6 -10.89 -9.34 0.19
C ALA A 6 -11.79 -8.41 -0.64
N ALA A 7 -12.95 -8.02 -0.11
CA ALA A 7 -13.84 -7.06 -0.76
C ALA A 7 -13.20 -5.66 -0.85
N CYS A 8 -12.48 -5.23 0.19
CA CYS A 8 -11.73 -3.97 0.16
C CYS A 8 -10.67 -3.97 -0.96
N PHE A 9 -9.92 -5.06 -1.13
CA PHE A 9 -8.94 -5.20 -2.22
C PHE A 9 -9.59 -5.10 -3.60
N PHE A 10 -10.71 -5.80 -3.79
CA PHE A 10 -11.43 -5.76 -5.06
C PHE A 10 -11.93 -4.34 -5.38
N LEU A 11 -12.58 -3.67 -4.42
CA LEU A 11 -13.06 -2.31 -4.60
C LEU A 11 -11.93 -1.33 -4.89
N ALA A 12 -10.85 -1.36 -4.10
CA ALA A 12 -9.70 -0.49 -4.29
C ALA A 12 -9.03 -0.70 -5.66
N SER A 13 -8.87 -1.97 -6.06
CA SER A 13 -8.35 -2.33 -7.38
C SER A 13 -9.16 -1.71 -8.51
N GLN A 14 -10.49 -1.83 -8.45
CA GLN A 14 -11.39 -1.26 -9.46
C GLN A 14 -11.39 0.27 -9.44
N THR A 15 -11.48 0.89 -8.26
CA THR A 15 -11.53 2.35 -8.10
C THR A 15 -10.28 3.03 -8.64
N TYR A 16 -9.10 2.46 -8.38
CA TYR A 16 -7.81 3.08 -8.74
C TYR A 16 -7.15 2.44 -9.98
N SER A 17 -7.84 1.53 -10.67
CA SER A 17 -7.32 0.81 -11.84
C SER A 17 -5.97 0.13 -11.57
N ILE A 18 -5.84 -0.51 -10.42
CA ILE A 18 -4.63 -1.23 -9.99
C ILE A 18 -4.88 -2.73 -10.14
N PRO A 19 -3.97 -3.51 -10.75
CA PRO A 19 -4.12 -4.97 -10.79
C PRO A 19 -4.24 -5.55 -9.37
N PRO A 20 -5.29 -6.36 -9.05
CA PRO A 20 -5.49 -6.90 -7.70
C PRO A 20 -4.29 -7.69 -7.19
N ALA A 21 -3.59 -8.38 -8.10
CA ALA A 21 -2.38 -9.14 -7.82
C ALA A 21 -1.26 -8.29 -7.20
N VAL A 22 -1.11 -7.03 -7.61
CA VAL A 22 -0.08 -6.14 -7.09
C VAL A 22 -0.40 -5.72 -5.66
N LEU A 23 -1.66 -5.33 -5.39
CA LEU A 23 -2.09 -4.98 -4.04
C LEU A 23 -1.93 -6.17 -3.09
N LEU A 24 -2.26 -7.38 -3.53
CA LEU A 24 -2.03 -8.60 -2.74
C LEU A 24 -0.54 -8.86 -2.51
N GLY A 25 0.32 -8.63 -3.51
CA GLY A 25 1.77 -8.75 -3.38
C GLY A 25 2.33 -7.78 -2.33
N ILE A 26 1.91 -6.51 -2.37
CA ILE A 26 2.27 -5.50 -1.38
C ILE A 26 1.80 -5.95 0.00
N TYR A 27 0.52 -6.30 0.15
CA TYR A 27 -0.04 -6.77 1.42
C TYR A 27 0.75 -7.92 2.05
N GLN A 28 1.17 -8.90 1.25
CA GLN A 28 1.97 -10.03 1.72
C GLN A 28 3.38 -9.61 2.17
N VAL A 29 3.99 -8.65 1.49
CA VAL A 29 5.34 -8.14 1.84
C VAL A 29 5.28 -7.28 3.08
N GLU A 30 4.27 -6.43 3.21
CA GLU A 30 4.08 -5.59 4.40
C GLU A 30 3.74 -6.40 5.64
N GLY A 31 2.86 -7.41 5.49
CA GLY A 31 2.53 -8.33 6.59
C GLY A 31 1.87 -7.66 7.80
N GLY A 32 1.33 -6.44 7.62
CA GLY A 32 0.72 -5.66 8.67
C GLY A 32 -0.64 -6.21 9.13
N GLN A 33 -1.11 -5.72 10.28
CA GLN A 33 -2.40 -6.10 10.87
C GLN A 33 -3.27 -4.86 11.11
N VAL A 34 -4.59 -5.06 11.17
CA VAL A 34 -5.54 -4.00 11.53
C VAL A 34 -5.24 -3.53 12.95
N GLY A 35 -5.19 -2.20 13.15
CA GLY A 35 -4.85 -1.59 14.43
C GLY A 35 -3.34 -1.47 14.68
N GLN A 36 -2.49 -2.04 13.82
CA GLN A 36 -1.04 -2.01 13.99
C GLN A 36 -0.45 -0.65 13.66
N GLU A 37 0.53 -0.25 14.46
CA GLU A 37 1.35 0.93 14.26
C GLU A 37 2.81 0.55 14.53
N VAL A 38 3.67 0.65 13.52
CA VAL A 38 5.09 0.25 13.61
C VAL A 38 5.96 1.49 13.52
N GLY A 39 6.94 1.60 14.41
CA GLY A 39 7.87 2.72 14.45
C GLY A 39 8.36 3.01 15.88
N PRO A 40 8.88 4.23 16.12
CA PRO A 40 9.13 5.26 15.12
C PRO A 40 10.20 4.83 14.12
N ASN A 41 10.02 5.22 12.86
CA ASN A 41 11.05 5.17 11.82
C ASN A 41 12.13 6.25 12.10
N ASP A 42 13.26 6.20 11.40
CA ASP A 42 14.39 7.14 11.63
C ASP A 42 14.00 8.63 11.52
N ASN A 43 12.95 8.93 10.75
CA ASN A 43 12.41 10.29 10.58
C ASN A 43 11.24 10.63 11.53
N GLY A 44 10.94 9.76 12.50
CA GLY A 44 9.84 9.93 13.46
C GLY A 44 8.44 9.56 12.95
N SER A 45 8.33 9.08 11.70
CA SER A 45 7.07 8.57 11.14
C SER A 45 6.74 7.16 11.67
N PHE A 46 5.51 6.71 11.42
CA PHE A 46 5.05 5.36 11.76
C PHE A 46 4.34 4.74 10.55
N ASP A 47 4.33 3.42 10.47
CA ASP A 47 3.64 2.66 9.43
C ASP A 47 2.37 2.01 9.97
N LEU A 48 1.25 2.23 9.29
CA LEU A 48 -0.09 1.97 9.81
C LEU A 48 -0.78 0.81 9.09
N GLY A 49 -1.36 -0.08 9.89
CA GLY A 49 -2.34 -1.05 9.43
C GLY A 49 -1.80 -2.11 8.46
N PRO A 50 -2.71 -2.83 7.76
CA PRO A 50 -2.37 -3.96 6.90
C PRO A 50 -1.37 -3.69 5.78
N MET A 51 -1.45 -2.51 5.16
CA MET A 51 -0.59 -2.08 4.06
C MET A 51 0.56 -1.19 4.54
N GLN A 52 0.78 -1.07 5.85
CA GLN A 52 1.89 -0.30 6.45
C GLN A 52 2.00 1.12 5.87
N ILE A 53 0.87 1.83 5.79
CA ILE A 53 0.81 3.18 5.24
C ILE A 53 1.56 4.14 6.17
N ASN A 54 2.60 4.77 5.65
CA ASN A 54 3.41 5.69 6.43
C ASN A 54 2.64 6.98 6.81
N THR A 55 2.86 7.49 8.02
CA THR A 55 2.19 8.69 8.53
C THR A 55 2.52 9.98 7.80
N ILE A 56 3.53 9.99 6.91
CA ILE A 56 3.81 11.15 6.04
C ILE A 56 2.61 11.55 5.17
N TRP A 57 1.69 10.61 4.91
CA TRP A 57 0.49 10.86 4.11
C TRP A 57 -0.64 11.53 4.91
N MET A 58 -0.56 11.55 6.25
CA MET A 58 -1.68 12.02 7.09
C MET A 58 -2.07 13.48 6.84
N PRO A 59 -1.13 14.44 6.65
CA PRO A 59 -1.52 15.82 6.33
C PRO A 59 -2.30 15.93 5.03
N GLU A 60 -1.96 15.14 4.01
CA GLU A 60 -2.69 15.15 2.74
C GLU A 60 -4.06 14.50 2.86
N LEU A 61 -4.12 13.32 3.47
CA LEU A 61 -5.39 12.59 3.68
C LEU A 61 -6.35 13.40 4.56
N SER A 62 -5.85 14.02 5.62
CA SER A 62 -6.60 14.94 6.48
C SER A 62 -7.24 16.08 5.68
N ARG A 63 -6.48 16.74 4.79
CA ARG A 63 -7.01 17.79 3.92
C ARG A 63 -8.04 17.27 2.93
N GLN A 64 -7.78 16.13 2.28
CA GLN A 64 -8.69 15.57 1.28
C GLN A 64 -10.01 15.10 1.91
N TRP A 65 -9.98 14.58 3.14
CA TRP A 65 -11.16 14.07 3.83
C TRP A 65 -11.88 15.11 4.69
N GLY A 66 -11.28 16.28 4.91
CA GLY A 66 -11.86 17.33 5.76
C GLY A 66 -11.94 16.94 7.24
N VAL A 67 -10.96 16.17 7.73
CA VAL A 67 -10.89 15.68 9.12
C VAL A 67 -9.53 16.00 9.74
N SER A 68 -9.39 15.86 11.07
CA SER A 68 -8.08 16.02 11.72
C SER A 68 -7.08 14.93 11.31
N GLU A 69 -5.77 15.22 11.37
CA GLU A 69 -4.73 14.20 11.15
C GLU A 69 -4.85 13.02 12.12
N ALA A 70 -5.27 13.26 13.37
CA ALA A 70 -5.51 12.19 14.34
C ALA A 70 -6.66 11.28 13.91
N THR A 71 -7.73 11.84 13.34
CA THR A 71 -8.84 11.08 12.74
C THR A 71 -8.38 10.28 11.53
N ALA A 72 -7.64 10.91 10.62
CA ALA A 72 -7.11 10.24 9.44
C ALA A 72 -6.19 9.07 9.82
N ARG A 73 -5.25 9.29 10.75
CA ARG A 73 -4.38 8.25 11.31
C ARG A 73 -5.19 7.09 11.87
N LYS A 74 -6.22 7.38 12.67
CA LYS A 74 -7.09 6.36 13.25
C LYS A 74 -7.79 5.53 12.17
N TRP A 75 -8.38 6.17 11.16
CA TRP A 75 -9.06 5.47 10.07
C TRP A 75 -8.10 4.60 9.26
N VAL A 76 -6.93 5.14 8.89
CA VAL A 76 -5.91 4.37 8.16
C VAL A 76 -5.40 3.20 8.99
N ARG A 77 -5.26 3.34 10.31
CA ARG A 77 -4.78 2.26 11.18
C ARG A 77 -5.83 1.19 11.43
N ASP A 78 -7.07 1.60 11.71
CA ASP A 78 -8.10 0.74 12.31
C ASP A 78 -9.15 0.24 11.29
N ASP A 79 -9.34 0.93 10.16
CA ASP A 79 -10.25 0.48 9.09
C ASP A 79 -9.45 -0.18 7.94
N PRO A 80 -9.55 -1.51 7.75
CA PRO A 80 -8.85 -2.20 6.67
C PRO A 80 -9.23 -1.72 5.26
N CYS A 81 -10.48 -1.29 5.05
CA CYS A 81 -10.92 -0.81 3.74
C CYS A 81 -10.32 0.57 3.44
N THR A 82 -10.29 1.47 4.43
CA THR A 82 -9.58 2.76 4.29
C THR A 82 -8.09 2.52 4.01
N ASN A 83 -7.45 1.63 4.77
CA ASN A 83 -6.02 1.35 4.62
C ASN A 83 -5.67 0.83 3.20
N VAL A 84 -6.41 -0.17 2.72
CA VAL A 84 -6.21 -0.73 1.38
C VAL A 84 -6.55 0.28 0.28
N GLY A 85 -7.61 1.08 0.47
CA GLY A 85 -7.97 2.15 -0.45
C GLY A 85 -6.86 3.20 -0.57
N VAL A 86 -6.30 3.64 0.56
CA VAL A 86 -5.16 4.58 0.58
C VAL A 86 -3.92 3.97 -0.08
N SER A 87 -3.64 2.69 0.16
CA SER A 87 -2.56 1.99 -0.56
C SER A 87 -2.72 2.05 -2.07
N ALA A 88 -3.93 1.79 -2.57
CA ALA A 88 -4.21 1.80 -4.00
C ALA A 88 -4.16 3.22 -4.58
N TRP A 89 -4.64 4.22 -3.83
CA TRP A 89 -4.53 5.64 -4.17
C TRP A 89 -3.07 6.10 -4.30
N ILE A 90 -2.22 5.77 -3.33
CA ILE A 90 -0.77 6.08 -3.36
C ILE A 90 -0.12 5.42 -4.58
N LEU A 91 -0.36 4.12 -4.76
CA LEU A 91 0.23 3.37 -5.88
C LEU A 91 -0.21 3.93 -7.23
N ARG A 92 -1.49 4.32 -7.39
CA ARG A 92 -1.98 4.99 -8.60
C ARG A 92 -1.20 6.26 -8.88
N GLY A 93 -1.02 7.11 -7.87
CA GLY A 93 -0.21 8.33 -8.00
C GLY A 93 1.22 8.04 -8.47
N HIS A 94 1.86 6.98 -7.96
CA HIS A 94 3.19 6.58 -8.41
C HIS A 94 3.20 6.00 -9.84
N ILE A 95 2.16 5.28 -10.26
CA ILE A 95 2.06 4.83 -11.67
C ILE A 95 1.86 6.05 -12.58
N ASP A 96 1.08 7.04 -12.17
CA ASP A 96 0.93 8.30 -12.92
C ASP A 96 2.26 9.06 -13.05
N GLU A 97 3.05 9.09 -11.97
CA GLU A 97 4.38 9.73 -11.93
C GLU A 97 5.40 8.99 -12.82
N THR A 98 5.45 7.67 -12.73
CA THR A 98 6.53 6.85 -13.34
C THR A 98 6.20 6.31 -14.71
N GLN A 99 4.91 6.20 -15.05
CA GLN A 99 4.39 5.49 -16.23
C GLN A 99 4.85 4.01 -16.31
N ASP A 100 5.31 3.44 -15.19
CA ASP A 100 5.80 2.06 -15.10
C ASP A 100 5.37 1.42 -13.77
N LEU A 101 4.64 0.31 -13.85
CA LEU A 101 4.10 -0.36 -12.67
C LEU A 101 5.19 -0.91 -11.75
N ALA A 102 6.28 -1.43 -12.30
CA ALA A 102 7.35 -2.02 -11.49
C ALA A 102 8.11 -0.93 -10.72
N GLN A 103 8.36 0.21 -11.35
CA GLN A 103 8.96 1.39 -10.73
C GLN A 103 8.02 2.03 -9.71
N ALA A 104 6.72 2.07 -9.98
CA ALA A 104 5.73 2.53 -9.01
C ALA A 104 5.72 1.67 -7.74
N ILE A 105 5.85 0.34 -7.87
CA ILE A 105 6.01 -0.57 -6.72
C ILE A 105 7.29 -0.25 -5.93
N ALA A 106 8.40 0.07 -6.61
CA ALA A 106 9.63 0.49 -5.92
C ALA A 106 9.39 1.79 -5.12
N HIS A 107 8.75 2.78 -5.74
CA HIS A 107 8.47 4.09 -5.15
C HIS A 107 7.49 4.04 -3.98
N TYR A 108 6.61 3.03 -3.94
CA TYR A 108 5.71 2.80 -2.82
C TYR A 108 6.47 2.71 -1.49
N HIS A 109 7.63 2.05 -1.50
CA HIS A 109 8.48 1.93 -0.31
C HIS A 109 9.54 3.04 -0.25
N SER A 110 10.28 3.29 -1.34
CA SER A 110 11.32 4.32 -1.38
C SER A 110 11.70 4.72 -2.79
N ARG A 111 11.87 6.04 -3.00
CA ARG A 111 12.45 6.58 -4.25
C ARG A 111 13.96 6.38 -4.36
N THR A 112 14.65 5.98 -3.29
CA THR A 112 16.08 5.67 -3.34
C THR A 112 16.28 4.29 -3.95
N PRO A 113 16.98 4.15 -5.11
CA PRO A 113 17.02 2.89 -5.87
C PRO A 113 17.44 1.67 -5.03
N LYS A 114 18.47 1.83 -4.17
CA LYS A 114 18.97 0.76 -3.30
C LYS A 114 17.89 0.15 -2.39
N PHE A 115 16.90 0.93 -1.96
CA PHE A 115 15.82 0.46 -1.09
C PHE A 115 14.57 0.06 -1.89
N GLY A 116 14.17 0.91 -2.86
CA GLY A 116 13.00 0.68 -3.70
C GLY A 116 13.13 -0.59 -4.56
N ASP A 117 14.30 -0.84 -5.17
CA ASP A 117 14.50 -2.02 -6.01
C ASP A 117 14.39 -3.31 -5.22
N VAL A 118 15.01 -3.36 -4.04
CA VAL A 118 14.92 -4.52 -3.13
C VAL A 118 13.47 -4.79 -2.77
N TYR A 119 12.70 -3.75 -2.45
CA TYR A 119 11.28 -3.88 -2.14
C TYR A 119 10.47 -4.38 -3.33
N LYS A 120 10.65 -3.79 -4.53
CA LYS A 120 10.03 -4.24 -5.78
C LYS A 120 10.26 -5.73 -6.03
N TYR A 121 11.50 -6.21 -5.87
CA TYR A 121 11.81 -7.63 -6.04
C TYR A 121 11.09 -8.52 -5.02
N LYS A 122 10.96 -8.08 -3.76
CA LYS A 122 10.18 -8.81 -2.75
C LYS A 122 8.72 -8.94 -3.16
N VAL A 123 8.10 -7.86 -3.65
CA VAL A 123 6.70 -7.85 -4.09
C VAL A 123 6.50 -8.77 -5.29
N ILE A 124 7.32 -8.62 -6.34
CA ILE A 124 7.24 -9.46 -7.54
C ILE A 124 7.45 -10.94 -7.17
N SER A 125 8.43 -11.25 -6.32
CA SER A 125 8.67 -12.62 -5.87
C SER A 125 7.51 -13.16 -5.02
N SER A 126 6.84 -12.32 -4.23
CA SER A 126 5.63 -12.72 -3.49
C SER A 126 4.46 -13.03 -4.42
N MET A 127 4.29 -12.23 -5.48
CA MET A 127 3.27 -12.45 -6.50
C MET A 127 3.54 -13.76 -7.27
N ASP A 128 4.79 -14.03 -7.63
CA ASP A 128 5.20 -15.25 -8.32
C ASP A 128 4.90 -16.51 -7.48
N ARG A 129 5.35 -16.53 -6.22
CA ARG A 129 5.08 -17.63 -5.29
C ARG A 129 3.59 -17.87 -5.04
N SER A 130 2.77 -16.83 -5.20
CA SER A 130 1.31 -16.91 -5.05
C SER A 130 0.59 -17.27 -6.35
N GLY A 131 1.31 -17.54 -7.45
CA GLY A 131 0.73 -17.87 -8.76
C GLY A 131 -0.02 -16.70 -9.41
N LEU A 132 0.30 -15.46 -9.02
CA LEU A 132 -0.41 -14.25 -9.45
C LEU A 132 0.20 -13.60 -10.70
N LEU A 133 1.35 -14.08 -11.16
CA LEU A 133 1.95 -13.68 -12.42
C LEU A 133 1.41 -14.56 -13.56
N ARG A 134 0.93 -13.93 -14.64
CA ARG A 134 0.66 -14.68 -15.87
C ARG A 134 2.00 -15.07 -16.49
N THR A 135 2.41 -16.31 -16.30
CA THR A 135 3.41 -16.92 -17.19
C THR A 135 2.74 -17.19 -18.52
N THR A 136 3.10 -16.42 -19.56
CA THR A 136 2.92 -16.89 -20.94
C THR A 136 3.73 -18.17 -21.08
N ARG A 137 3.04 -19.31 -21.08
CA ARG A 137 3.54 -20.55 -21.68
C ARG A 137 3.06 -20.61 -23.12
#